data_AF-A0A8D8LQS6-F1
#
_entry.id   AF-A0A8D8LQS6-F1
#
_cell.length_a   1.000
_cell.length_b   1.000
_cell.length_c   1.000
_cell.angle_alpha   90.00
_cell.angle_beta   90.00
_cell.angle_gamma   90.00
#
_symmetry.space_group_name_H-M   'P 1'
#
loop_
_entity.id
_entity.type
_entity.pdbx_description
1 polymer ?
#
loop_
_entity_poly.entity_id
_entity_poly.type
_entity_poly.pdbx_seq_one_letter_code
_entity_poly.pdbx_strand_id
1 'polypeptide(L)'
;SGFALIYRLVESKFVDSHFHIQRIIDYKIYYPNEQGLIKYFILSPPFLSQARFIVKEMLRQMDLYCMLYAYYVEQAPITIPEIIKTMFPIRPRVLVDYNPPKLFGNVPPNIMRTRKIPSALYLTSKRMTSSIYYTRHVRVLVVGASPLALSFLEKLIFDRTPVDPCFTRITLLTRHGLW
;
A
#
# COMPACT_ATOMS: atom_id res chain seq x y z
N SER A 1 1.71 22.94 11.40
CA SER A 1 0.28 22.56 11.37
C SER A 1 0.06 21.53 10.26
N GLY A 2 -1.01 20.76 10.33
CA GLY A 2 -1.32 19.73 9.33
C GLY A 2 -2.81 19.41 9.34
N PHE A 3 -3.27 18.74 8.29
CA PHE A 3 -4.66 18.30 8.15
C PHE A 3 -4.68 16.93 7.49
N ALA A 4 -5.60 16.07 7.92
CA ALA A 4 -5.82 14.77 7.31
C ALA A 4 -7.31 14.47 7.19
N LEU A 5 -7.71 13.93 6.05
CA LEU A 5 -9.04 13.43 5.78
C LEU A 5 -8.97 11.91 5.62
N ILE A 6 -9.55 11.21 6.57
CA ILE A 6 -9.54 9.75 6.65
C ILE A 6 -10.99 9.27 6.77
N TYR A 7 -11.37 8.34 5.90
CA TYR A 7 -12.67 7.68 5.94
C TYR A 7 -12.53 6.31 6.61
N ARG A 8 -13.48 5.91 7.44
CA ARG A 8 -13.52 4.53 7.93
C ARG A 8 -13.98 3.61 6.80
N LEU A 9 -13.23 2.55 6.53
CA LEU A 9 -13.56 1.58 5.51
C LEU A 9 -14.59 0.62 6.07
N VAL A 10 -15.82 0.67 5.55
CA VAL A 10 -16.92 -0.20 5.98
C VAL A 10 -16.92 -1.53 5.21
N GLU A 11 -16.33 -1.56 4.00
CA GLU A 11 -16.25 -2.76 3.17
C GLU A 11 -14.81 -3.05 2.71
N SER A 12 -14.10 -3.88 3.49
CA SER A 12 -12.72 -4.31 3.18
C SER A 12 -12.65 -5.32 2.02
N LYS A 13 -13.78 -5.94 1.65
CA LYS A 13 -13.84 -7.03 0.66
C LYS A 13 -13.23 -6.68 -0.69
N PHE A 14 -13.35 -5.42 -1.12
CA PHE A 14 -12.70 -4.94 -2.33
C PHE A 14 -11.17 -5.00 -2.19
N VAL A 15 -10.62 -4.45 -1.11
CA VAL A 15 -9.18 -4.48 -0.85
C VAL A 15 -8.68 -5.92 -0.72
N ASP A 16 -9.41 -6.76 0.01
CA ASP A 16 -9.06 -8.16 0.26
C ASP A 16 -9.01 -9.01 -1.02
N SER A 17 -9.92 -8.73 -1.96
CA SER A 17 -10.00 -9.44 -3.25
C SER A 17 -8.98 -8.97 -4.28
N HIS A 18 -8.45 -7.75 -4.16
CA HIS A 18 -7.55 -7.16 -5.15
C HIS A 18 -6.10 -7.05 -4.68
N PHE A 19 -5.84 -7.18 -3.38
CA PHE A 19 -4.52 -6.98 -2.79
C PHE A 19 -4.16 -8.07 -1.78
N HIS A 20 -2.87 -8.38 -1.65
CA HIS A 20 -2.34 -9.36 -0.68
C HIS A 20 -2.14 -8.74 0.71
N ILE A 21 -3.19 -8.12 1.26
CA ILE A 21 -3.17 -7.44 2.57
C ILE A 21 -2.99 -8.38 3.77
N GLN A 22 -3.41 -9.65 3.62
CA GLN A 22 -3.33 -10.71 4.65
C GLN A 22 -1.89 -11.04 5.10
N ARG A 23 -0.87 -10.67 4.31
CA ARG A 23 0.53 -10.83 4.73
C ARG A 23 0.94 -9.83 5.82
N ILE A 24 0.19 -8.74 5.98
CA ILE A 24 0.51 -7.64 6.90
C ILE A 24 -0.52 -7.51 8.03
N ILE A 25 -1.79 -7.81 7.74
CA ILE A 25 -2.88 -7.79 8.70
C ILE A 25 -3.31 -9.22 9.02
N ASP A 26 -3.31 -9.57 10.30
CA ASP A 26 -3.86 -10.83 10.78
C ASP A 26 -5.35 -10.68 11.11
N TYR A 27 -6.21 -11.07 10.17
CA TYR A 27 -7.67 -11.00 10.33
C TYR A 27 -8.23 -11.81 11.51
N LYS A 28 -7.45 -12.68 12.15
CA LYS A 28 -7.88 -13.36 13.38
C LYS A 28 -7.97 -12.42 14.57
N ILE A 29 -7.29 -11.28 14.51
CA ILE A 29 -7.17 -10.30 15.59
C ILE A 29 -7.99 -9.03 15.29
N TYR A 30 -8.40 -8.79 14.04
CA TYR A 30 -8.92 -7.49 13.60
C TYR A 30 -10.27 -7.55 12.91
N TYR A 31 -11.11 -6.55 13.18
CA TYR A 31 -12.41 -6.38 12.53
C TYR A 31 -12.30 -5.51 11.26
N PRO A 32 -13.11 -5.77 10.22
CA PRO A 32 -13.14 -4.98 8.98
C PRO A 32 -13.33 -3.47 9.19
N ASN A 33 -14.02 -3.07 10.27
CA ASN A 33 -14.34 -1.67 10.57
C ASN A 33 -13.18 -0.89 11.24
N GLU A 34 -12.06 -1.53 11.51
CA GLU A 34 -10.87 -0.90 12.12
C GLU A 34 -9.86 -0.40 11.07
N GLN A 35 -10.28 -0.29 9.81
CA GLN A 35 -9.45 0.18 8.71
C GLN A 35 -9.84 1.61 8.31
N GLY A 36 -8.87 2.49 8.13
CA GLY A 36 -9.09 3.84 7.58
C GLY A 36 -8.52 3.99 6.18
N LEU A 37 -9.20 4.69 5.29
CA LEU A 37 -8.71 5.09 3.98
C LEU A 37 -8.34 6.58 3.99
N ILE A 38 -7.06 6.86 3.74
CA ILE A 38 -6.53 8.22 3.62
C ILE A 38 -6.94 8.79 2.26
N LYS A 39 -7.66 9.91 2.28
CA LYS A 39 -7.97 10.69 1.07
C LYS A 39 -7.03 11.88 0.92
N TYR A 40 -6.79 12.60 2.01
CA TYR A 40 -5.83 13.69 2.08
C TYR A 40 -5.02 13.55 3.36
N PHE A 41 -3.73 13.85 3.27
CA PHE A 41 -2.86 13.97 4.42
C PHE A 41 -1.83 15.04 4.06
N ILE A 42 -1.80 16.11 4.84
CA ILE A 42 -0.89 17.23 4.67
C ILE A 42 -0.23 17.48 6.01
N LEU A 43 1.09 17.50 6.03
CA LEU A 43 1.87 17.76 7.23
C LEU A 43 2.97 18.76 6.95
N SER A 44 3.04 19.83 7.75
CA SER A 44 4.11 20.82 7.59
C SER A 44 5.51 20.19 7.75
N PRO A 45 6.52 20.62 6.97
CA PRO A 45 7.84 19.98 6.91
C PRO A 45 8.52 19.67 8.26
N PRO A 46 8.46 20.54 9.29
CA PRO A 46 9.11 20.27 10.58
C PRO A 46 8.63 19.00 11.27
N PHE A 47 7.40 18.56 10.98
CA PHE A 47 6.77 17.41 11.63
C PHE A 47 6.94 16.11 10.83
N LEU A 48 7.50 16.17 9.61
CA LEU A 48 7.67 14.99 8.76
C LEU A 48 8.59 13.94 9.41
N SER A 49 9.59 14.38 10.18
CA SER A 49 10.48 13.46 10.89
C SER A 49 9.78 12.67 12.01
N GLN A 50 8.70 13.23 12.56
CA GLN A 50 7.85 12.63 13.59
C GLN A 50 6.55 12.06 13.03
N ALA A 51 6.37 12.04 11.70
CA ALA A 51 5.15 11.60 11.05
C ALA A 51 4.66 10.23 11.54
N ARG A 52 5.58 9.28 11.79
CA ARG A 52 5.24 7.95 12.32
C ARG A 52 4.48 8.01 13.65
N PHE A 53 4.85 8.95 14.54
CA PHE A 53 4.23 9.10 15.86
C PHE A 53 2.88 9.78 15.75
N ILE A 54 2.76 10.75 14.84
CA ILE A 54 1.49 11.41 14.52
C ILE A 54 0.50 10.37 13.97
N VAL A 55 0.93 9.56 12.99
CA VAL A 55 0.12 8.49 12.42
C VAL A 55 -0.27 7.46 13.49
N LYS A 56 0.66 7.08 14.39
CA LYS A 56 0.35 6.20 15.53
C LYS A 56 -0.77 6.76 16.40
N GLU A 57 -0.69 8.05 16.71
CA GLU A 57 -1.67 8.68 17.58
C GLU A 57 -3.02 8.88 16.90
N MET A 58 -3.03 9.16 15.60
CA MET A 58 -4.26 9.18 14.80
C MET A 58 -4.95 7.81 14.77
N LEU A 59 -4.20 6.72 14.59
CA LEU A 59 -4.72 5.35 14.68
C LEU A 59 -5.34 5.09 16.07
N ARG A 60 -4.74 5.63 17.14
CA ARG A 60 -5.26 5.50 18.51
C ARG A 60 -6.54 6.31 18.70
N GLN A 61 -6.56 7.58 18.28
CA GLN A 61 -7.70 8.48 18.47
C GLN A 61 -8.93 8.09 17.64
N MET A 62 -8.71 7.62 16.41
CA MET A 62 -9.79 7.17 15.52
C MET A 62 -10.23 5.72 15.76
N ASP A 63 -9.60 5.05 16.72
CA ASP A 63 -9.73 3.63 17.00
C ASP A 63 -9.63 2.76 15.71
N LEU A 64 -8.55 2.98 14.96
CA LEU A 64 -8.24 2.27 13.72
C LEU A 64 -6.99 1.43 13.92
N TYR A 65 -7.04 0.14 13.56
CA TYR A 65 -5.87 -0.72 13.57
C TYR A 65 -4.86 -0.35 12.48
N CYS A 66 -5.36 0.01 11.29
CA CYS A 66 -4.51 0.38 10.16
C CYS A 66 -5.11 1.50 9.29
N MET A 67 -4.24 2.19 8.57
CA MET A 67 -4.57 3.15 7.53
C MET A 67 -4.05 2.68 6.18
N LEU A 68 -4.88 2.88 5.16
CA LEU A 68 -4.67 2.53 3.77
C LEU A 68 -4.60 3.81 2.93
N TYR A 69 -3.76 3.82 1.91
CA TYR A 69 -3.75 4.85 0.88
C TYR A 69 -3.79 4.18 -0.49
N ALA A 70 -4.86 4.45 -1.25
CA ALA A 70 -5.08 3.92 -2.58
C ALA A 70 -4.77 5.00 -3.62
N TYR A 71 -3.79 4.73 -4.48
CA TYR A 71 -3.39 5.62 -5.57
C TYR A 71 -4.06 5.18 -6.87
N TYR A 72 -4.74 6.10 -7.54
CA TYR A 72 -5.40 5.89 -8.83
C TYR A 72 -4.79 6.83 -9.88
N VAL A 73 -4.11 6.28 -10.89
CA VAL A 73 -3.45 7.07 -11.95
C VAL A 73 -4.45 7.94 -12.72
N GLU A 74 -5.67 7.43 -12.93
CA GLU A 74 -6.72 8.09 -13.72
C GLU A 74 -7.37 9.31 -13.03
N GLN A 75 -7.11 9.53 -11.74
CA GLN A 75 -7.82 10.53 -10.92
C GLN A 75 -7.01 11.82 -10.67
N ALA A 76 -6.11 12.20 -11.57
CA ALA A 76 -5.24 13.36 -11.39
C ALA A 76 -6.03 14.67 -11.09
N PRO A 77 -5.52 15.56 -10.19
CA PRO A 77 -4.34 15.43 -9.34
C PRO A 77 -4.74 14.93 -7.93
N ILE A 78 -4.28 13.73 -7.55
CA ILE A 78 -4.35 13.28 -6.15
C ILE A 78 -3.03 13.66 -5.47
N THR A 79 -3.10 14.45 -4.40
CA THR A 79 -1.96 14.74 -3.52
C THR A 79 -1.46 13.43 -2.90
N ILE A 80 -0.18 13.11 -3.14
CA ILE A 80 0.48 11.98 -2.48
C ILE A 80 0.74 12.39 -1.02
N PRO A 81 0.25 11.63 -0.03
CA PRO A 81 0.51 11.88 1.39
C PRO A 81 2.00 12.01 1.67
N GLU A 82 2.43 13.02 2.43
CA GLU A 82 3.85 13.12 2.78
C GLU A 82 4.32 11.93 3.63
N ILE A 83 3.39 11.26 4.29
CA ILE A 83 3.63 10.06 5.10
C ILE A 83 3.80 8.78 4.29
N ILE A 84 3.64 8.79 2.96
CA ILE A 84 3.71 7.57 2.12
C ILE A 84 5.03 6.80 2.32
N LYS A 85 6.12 7.51 2.62
CA LYS A 85 7.45 6.93 2.91
C LYS A 85 7.48 6.08 4.20
N THR A 86 6.51 6.27 5.08
CA THR A 86 6.34 5.51 6.33
C THR A 86 5.30 4.38 6.17
N MET A 87 4.69 4.26 4.99
CA MET A 87 3.73 3.22 4.65
C MET A 87 4.40 2.12 3.84
N PHE A 88 3.81 0.94 3.88
CA PHE A 88 4.29 -0.24 3.21
C PHE A 88 3.47 -0.52 1.95
N PRO A 89 4.10 -0.73 0.78
CA PRO A 89 3.38 -1.03 -0.46
C PRO A 89 2.78 -2.44 -0.43
N ILE A 90 1.51 -2.57 -0.81
CA ILE A 90 0.81 -3.86 -0.88
C ILE A 90 0.85 -4.38 -2.31
N ARG A 91 1.23 -5.66 -2.44
CA ARG A 91 1.23 -6.35 -3.73
C ARG A 91 -0.20 -6.50 -4.27
N PRO A 92 -0.49 -6.06 -5.50
CA PRO A 92 -1.76 -6.37 -6.15
C PRO A 92 -1.86 -7.88 -6.42
N ARG A 93 -3.09 -8.41 -6.36
CA ARG A 93 -3.39 -9.78 -6.77
C ARG A 93 -3.53 -9.85 -8.28
N VAL A 94 -3.05 -10.94 -8.86
CA VAL A 94 -3.38 -11.28 -10.24
C VAL A 94 -4.84 -11.72 -10.24
N LEU A 95 -5.71 -10.92 -10.87
CA LEU A 95 -7.12 -11.25 -11.00
C LEU A 95 -7.33 -12.24 -12.15
N VAL A 96 -8.25 -13.17 -11.97
CA VAL A 96 -8.71 -14.06 -13.02
C VAL A 96 -9.68 -13.30 -13.91
N ASP A 97 -9.49 -13.36 -15.23
CA ASP A 97 -10.47 -12.83 -16.18
C ASP A 97 -11.65 -13.79 -16.27
N TYR A 98 -12.68 -13.50 -15.47
CA TYR A 98 -13.90 -14.28 -15.46
C TYR A 98 -14.72 -13.98 -16.71
N ASN A 99 -15.05 -15.03 -17.48
CA ASN A 99 -15.98 -14.95 -18.62
C ASN A 99 -17.38 -15.41 -18.17
N PRO A 100 -18.29 -14.51 -17.76
CA PRO A 100 -19.54 -14.88 -17.10
C PRO A 100 -20.46 -15.82 -17.90
N PRO A 101 -20.61 -15.66 -19.23
CA PRO A 101 -21.32 -16.62 -20.06
C PRO A 101 -20.85 -18.08 -19.93
N LYS A 102 -19.56 -18.29 -19.60
CA LYS A 102 -18.96 -19.63 -19.47
C LYS A 102 -19.02 -20.21 -18.06
N LEU A 103 -19.57 -19.48 -17.08
CA LEU A 103 -19.54 -19.86 -15.66
C LEU A 103 -20.81 -20.57 -15.19
N PHE A 104 -21.82 -20.77 -16.06
CA PHE A 104 -23.03 -21.58 -15.80
C PHE A 104 -23.66 -21.37 -14.40
N GLY A 105 -23.75 -20.11 -13.94
CA GLY A 105 -24.33 -19.74 -12.65
C GLY A 105 -23.33 -19.59 -11.49
N ASN A 106 -22.10 -20.09 -11.62
CA ASN A 106 -21.02 -19.93 -10.63
C ASN A 106 -20.23 -18.63 -10.86
N VAL A 107 -20.95 -17.52 -11.07
CA VAL A 107 -20.33 -16.22 -11.35
C VAL A 107 -19.87 -15.60 -10.02
N PRO A 108 -18.57 -15.26 -9.87
CA PRO A 108 -18.09 -14.62 -8.66
C PRO A 108 -18.71 -13.23 -8.46
N PRO A 109 -18.69 -12.71 -7.22
CA PRO A 109 -19.25 -11.40 -6.91
C PRO A 109 -18.71 -10.29 -7.82
N ASN A 110 -19.55 -9.30 -8.15
CA ASN A 110 -19.17 -8.17 -9.02
C ASN A 110 -17.94 -7.41 -8.52
N ILE A 111 -17.72 -7.36 -7.20
CA ILE A 111 -16.54 -6.75 -6.59
C ILE A 111 -15.27 -7.37 -7.18
N MET A 112 -15.16 -8.70 -7.26
CA MET A 112 -13.98 -9.40 -7.80
C MET A 112 -13.80 -9.24 -9.31
N ARG A 113 -14.83 -8.75 -10.00
CA ARG A 113 -14.85 -8.51 -11.45
C ARG A 113 -14.63 -7.04 -11.80
N THR A 114 -14.53 -6.17 -10.80
CA THR A 114 -14.43 -4.72 -11.00
C THR A 114 -13.02 -4.36 -11.49
N ARG A 115 -12.94 -3.65 -12.62
CA ARG A 115 -11.67 -3.25 -13.24
C ARG A 115 -11.13 -1.90 -12.76
N LYS A 116 -11.91 -1.12 -12.00
CA LYS A 116 -11.46 0.12 -11.36
C LYS A 116 -10.65 -0.20 -10.11
N ILE A 117 -9.41 -0.63 -10.33
CA ILE A 117 -8.48 -1.06 -9.28
C ILE A 117 -7.50 0.10 -9.03
N PRO A 118 -7.15 0.41 -7.77
CA PRO A 118 -6.04 1.29 -7.49
C PRO A 118 -4.77 0.80 -8.19
N SER A 119 -4.04 1.72 -8.79
CA SER A 119 -2.74 1.45 -9.40
C SER A 119 -1.69 1.06 -8.35
N ALA A 120 -1.82 1.59 -7.13
CA ALA A 120 -1.02 1.16 -5.99
C ALA A 120 -1.81 1.28 -4.68
N LEU A 121 -1.49 0.42 -3.71
CA LEU A 121 -2.05 0.48 -2.36
C LEU A 121 -0.91 0.49 -1.35
N TYR A 122 -1.01 1.36 -0.36
CA TYR A 122 -0.06 1.48 0.74
C TYR A 122 -0.76 1.29 2.07
N LEU A 123 -0.07 0.74 3.06
CA LEU A 123 -0.62 0.42 4.36
C LEU A 123 0.32 0.82 5.49
N THR A 124 -0.23 1.32 6.59
CA THR A 124 0.48 1.46 7.86
C THR A 124 -0.42 1.02 9.01
N SER A 125 0.13 0.37 10.03
CA SER A 125 -0.62 -0.20 11.15
C SER A 125 -0.09 0.27 12.51
N LYS A 126 -0.86 0.04 13.59
CA LYS A 126 -0.42 0.32 14.97
C LYS A 126 0.90 -0.40 15.31
N ARG A 127 1.05 -1.65 14.86
CA ARG A 127 2.28 -2.45 15.03
C ARG A 127 3.45 -1.83 14.26
N MET A 128 3.19 -1.46 13.02
CA MET A 128 4.17 -0.83 12.14
C MET A 128 4.69 0.48 12.72
N THR A 129 3.81 1.39 13.13
CA THR A 129 4.22 2.69 13.69
C THR A 129 4.92 2.59 15.05
N SER A 130 4.74 1.47 15.76
CA SER A 130 5.40 1.18 17.04
C SER A 130 6.75 0.48 16.88
N SER A 131 7.03 -0.12 15.72
CA SER A 131 8.31 -0.77 15.45
C SER A 131 9.42 0.23 15.14
N ILE A 132 10.64 -0.07 15.59
CA ILE A 132 11.84 0.70 15.24
C ILE A 132 12.35 0.14 13.91
N TYR A 133 12.00 0.78 12.80
CA TYR A 133 12.60 0.46 11.51
C TYR A 133 14.05 0.92 11.47
N TYR A 134 14.95 0.03 11.07
CA TYR A 134 16.26 0.45 10.59
C TYR A 134 16.16 0.73 9.09
N THR A 135 15.92 1.98 8.72
CA THR A 135 15.96 2.39 7.31
C THR A 135 17.42 2.37 6.86
N ARG A 136 17.82 1.27 6.21
CA ARG A 136 19.15 1.20 5.60
C ARG A 136 19.09 1.94 4.26
N HIS A 137 19.73 3.10 4.18
CA HIS A 137 19.86 3.87 2.93
C HIS A 137 20.82 3.19 1.94
N VAL A 138 20.48 1.98 1.50
CA VAL A 138 21.20 1.28 0.45
C VAL A 138 20.68 1.77 -0.89
N ARG A 139 21.60 2.13 -1.79
CA ARG A 139 21.29 2.39 -3.19
C ARG A 139 21.38 1.07 -3.94
N VAL A 140 20.29 0.62 -4.54
CA VAL A 140 20.24 -0.59 -5.35
C VAL A 140 20.12 -0.17 -6.81
N LEU A 141 21.14 -0.50 -7.60
CA LEU A 141 21.11 -0.32 -9.05
C LEU A 141 20.80 -1.66 -9.69
N VAL A 142 19.69 -1.73 -10.44
CA VAL A 142 19.33 -2.89 -11.25
C VAL A 142 19.64 -2.56 -12.70
N VAL A 143 20.47 -3.39 -13.35
CA VAL A 143 20.88 -3.18 -14.74
C VAL A 143 20.09 -4.12 -15.64
N GLY A 144 19.39 -3.55 -16.61
CA GLY A 144 18.51 -4.24 -17.55
C GLY A 144 17.07 -4.34 -17.05
N ALA A 145 16.11 -4.23 -17.97
CA ALA A 145 14.68 -4.41 -17.72
C ALA A 145 14.19 -5.77 -18.25
N SER A 146 14.99 -6.82 -18.03
CA SER A 146 14.55 -8.18 -18.37
C SER A 146 13.40 -8.62 -17.45
N PRO A 147 12.57 -9.60 -17.85
CA PRO A 147 11.55 -10.16 -16.97
C PRO A 147 12.11 -10.62 -15.62
N LEU A 148 13.33 -11.19 -15.62
CA LEU A 148 14.04 -11.57 -14.39
C LEU A 148 14.35 -10.36 -13.50
N ALA A 149 14.83 -9.26 -14.08
CA ALA A 149 15.12 -8.03 -13.35
C ALA A 149 13.85 -7.41 -12.75
N LEU A 150 12.73 -7.43 -13.49
CA LEU A 150 11.43 -6.98 -13.01
C LEU A 150 10.90 -7.88 -11.88
N SER A 151 11.01 -9.20 -12.01
CA SER A 151 10.64 -10.14 -10.93
C SER A 151 11.51 -9.95 -9.67
N PHE A 152 12.80 -9.68 -9.85
CA PHE A 152 13.69 -9.34 -8.74
C PHE A 152 13.24 -8.04 -8.04
N LEU A 153 12.96 -6.98 -8.81
CA LEU A 153 12.45 -5.72 -8.28
C LEU A 153 11.12 -5.90 -7.55
N GLU A 154 10.22 -6.68 -8.12
CA GLU A 154 8.92 -6.98 -7.52
C GLU A 154 9.09 -7.66 -6.15
N LYS A 155 9.95 -8.68 -6.06
CA LYS A 155 10.28 -9.31 -4.77
C LYS A 155 10.96 -8.32 -3.83
N LEU A 156 11.92 -7.54 -4.31
CA LEU A 156 12.63 -6.56 -3.50
C LEU A 156 11.69 -5.50 -2.92
N ILE A 157 10.61 -5.13 -3.60
CA ILE A 157 9.63 -4.13 -3.14
C ILE A 157 8.58 -4.77 -2.22
N PHE A 158 8.00 -5.90 -2.63
CA PHE A 158 6.78 -6.45 -2.00
C PHE A 158 7.00 -7.64 -1.05
N ASP A 159 8.10 -8.38 -1.14
CA ASP A 159 8.39 -9.50 -0.22
C ASP A 159 9.03 -9.05 1.09
N ARG A 160 9.14 -7.74 1.31
CA ARG A 160 9.55 -7.20 2.60
C ARG A 160 8.52 -7.57 3.67
N THR A 161 8.97 -7.82 4.89
CA THR A 161 8.13 -7.76 6.06
C THR A 161 8.20 -6.35 6.67
N PRO A 162 7.24 -5.95 7.51
CA PRO A 162 7.30 -4.66 8.19
C PRO A 162 8.48 -4.51 9.17
N VAL A 163 9.35 -5.51 9.32
CA VAL A 163 10.54 -5.45 10.19
C VAL A 163 11.83 -5.33 9.37
N ASP A 164 11.75 -5.58 8.06
CA ASP A 164 12.91 -5.60 7.17
C ASP A 164 13.41 -4.19 6.80
N PRO A 165 14.70 -4.04 6.49
CA PRO A 165 15.27 -2.77 6.06
C PRO A 165 14.61 -2.26 4.78
N CYS A 166 14.16 -1.00 4.81
CA CYS A 166 13.54 -0.36 3.65
C CYS A 166 14.62 0.15 2.67
N PHE A 167 14.66 -0.41 1.47
CA PHE A 167 15.43 0.15 0.37
C PHE A 167 14.69 1.34 -0.22
N THR A 168 15.22 2.54 0.01
CA THR A 168 14.58 3.81 -0.39
C THR A 168 15.05 4.33 -1.74
N ARG A 169 16.14 3.78 -2.29
CA ARG A 169 16.80 4.28 -3.51
C ARG A 169 17.06 3.10 -4.43
N ILE A 170 16.10 2.83 -5.31
CA ILE A 170 16.22 1.81 -6.35
C ILE A 170 16.24 2.55 -7.68
N THR A 171 17.22 2.25 -8.52
CA THR A 171 17.36 2.82 -9.86
C THR A 171 17.44 1.68 -10.87
N LEU A 172 16.65 1.75 -11.93
CA LEU A 172 16.63 0.78 -13.01
C LEU A 172 17.34 1.39 -14.23
N LEU A 173 18.51 0.85 -14.56
CA LEU A 173 19.23 1.25 -15.76
C LEU A 173 18.80 0.37 -16.93
N THR A 174 18.24 0.97 -17.97
CA THR A 174 17.83 0.27 -19.19
C THR A 174 18.69 0.70 -20.37
N ARG A 175 18.65 -0.07 -21.48
CA ARG A 175 19.34 0.32 -22.73
C ARG A 175 18.85 1.67 -23.28
N HIS A 176 17.66 2.12 -22.88
CA HIS A 176 17.04 3.37 -23.31
C HIS A 176 17.16 4.50 -22.28
N GLY A 177 17.96 4.32 -21.22
CA GLY A 177 18.21 5.35 -20.19
C GLY A 177 17.93 4.89 -18.75
N LEU A 178 18.02 5.84 -17.83
CA LEU A 178 17.79 5.67 -16.39
C LEU A 178 16.31 5.85 -16.06
N TRP A 179 15.75 4.91 -15.28
CA TRP A 179 14.40 4.93 -14.75
C TRP A 179 14.40 4.74 -13.23
#